data_AF-A0A348VC67-F1
#
_entry.id   AF-A0A348VC67-F1
#
_cell.length_a   1.000
_cell.length_b   1.000
_cell.length_c   1.000
_cell.angle_alpha   90.00
_cell.angle_beta   90.00
_cell.angle_gamma   90.00
#
_symmetry.space_group_name_H-M   'P 1'
#
loop_
_entity.id
_entity.type
_entity.pdbx_description
1 polymer ?
#
loop_
_entity_poly.entity_id
_entity_poly.type
_entity_poly.pdbx_seq_one_letter_code
_entity_poly.pdbx_strand_id
1 'polypeptide(L)'
;MNPTKTNPQTILKRLTISRKGIKIITHERPDVDALGSVAGMGWVLNSMRVPFSVCVESWLSFCPELRPPVSASEVDVQLMLDVSDPKRAFGYDQGLETLVIDHHAVENVPFINLIDPSCCATSALLSELFFDHLDSKSSVCFLAGLLADTGVLSYSNVDERALKDAVRLVQAGA
;
A
#
# COMPACT_ATOMS: atom_id res chain seq x y z
N MET A 1 13.70 17.14 -14.88
CA MET A 1 13.13 17.79 -13.69
C MET A 1 12.12 16.81 -13.14
N ASN A 2 12.40 16.15 -12.01
CA ASN A 2 11.52 15.12 -11.46
C ASN A 2 10.27 15.78 -10.87
N PRO A 3 9.06 15.42 -11.32
CA PRO A 3 7.84 15.96 -10.77
C PRO A 3 7.73 15.53 -9.30
N THR A 4 7.76 16.52 -8.41
CA THR A 4 7.20 16.53 -7.05
C THR A 4 7.03 15.16 -6.37
N LYS A 5 8.15 14.49 -6.04
CA LYS A 5 8.11 13.40 -5.05
C LYS A 5 7.85 14.05 -3.68
N THR A 6 6.68 13.85 -3.09
CA THR A 6 6.50 14.16 -1.68
C THR A 6 7.52 13.35 -0.88
N ASN A 7 8.23 13.99 0.05
CA ASN A 7 9.19 13.30 0.91
C ASN A 7 8.48 12.13 1.62
N PRO A 8 9.01 10.88 1.56
CA PRO A 8 8.49 9.73 2.33
C PRO A 8 8.20 10.05 3.81
N GLN A 9 9.01 10.90 4.43
CA GLN A 9 8.81 11.36 5.81
C GLN A 9 7.51 12.13 6.00
N THR A 10 7.03 12.85 4.99
CA THR A 10 5.75 13.55 5.04
C THR A 10 4.60 12.56 5.10
N ILE A 11 4.63 11.50 4.28
CA ILE A 11 3.61 10.43 4.32
C ILE A 11 3.58 9.77 5.69
N LEU A 12 4.74 9.34 6.21
CA LEU A 12 4.87 8.72 7.52
C LEU A 12 4.35 9.64 8.64
N LYS A 13 4.72 10.92 8.61
CA LYS A 13 4.26 11.92 9.57
C LYS A 13 2.74 12.11 9.52
N ARG A 14 2.14 12.13 8.33
CA ARG A 14 0.68 12.28 8.19
C ARG A 14 -0.07 11.06 8.71
N LEU A 15 0.39 9.86 8.38
CA LEU A 15 -0.20 8.61 8.87
C LEU A 15 -0.16 8.52 10.42
N THR A 16 0.94 8.95 11.03
CA THR A 16 1.13 8.89 12.49
C THR A 16 0.44 9.99 13.28
N ILE A 17 -0.02 11.07 12.64
CA ILE A 17 -0.76 12.18 13.29
C ILE A 17 -2.27 11.92 13.31
N SER A 18 -2.78 10.93 12.55
CA SER A 18 -4.19 10.53 12.58
C SER A 18 -4.67 10.32 14.02
N ARG A 19 -5.81 10.93 14.37
CA ARG A 19 -6.38 10.90 15.72
C ARG A 19 -7.54 9.92 15.86
N LYS A 20 -8.17 9.56 14.74
CA LYS A 20 -9.30 8.63 14.70
C LYS A 20 -8.91 7.29 14.09
N GLY A 21 -8.33 7.34 12.90
CA GLY A 21 -7.87 6.16 12.19
C GLY A 21 -7.77 6.40 10.69
N ILE A 22 -7.16 5.44 10.01
CA ILE A 22 -6.87 5.50 8.58
C ILE A 22 -7.83 4.60 7.83
N LYS A 23 -8.49 5.14 6.80
CA LYS A 23 -9.28 4.40 5.83
C LYS A 23 -8.38 3.95 4.69
N ILE A 24 -8.17 2.65 4.52
CA ILE A 24 -7.39 2.11 3.41
C ILE A 24 -8.34 1.78 2.24
N ILE A 25 -8.05 2.32 1.08
CA ILE A 25 -8.80 2.10 -0.17
C ILE A 25 -7.87 1.75 -1.33
N THR A 26 -8.41 1.08 -2.34
CA THR A 26 -7.75 0.80 -3.61
C THR A 26 -8.80 0.84 -4.74
N HIS A 27 -8.47 0.39 -5.96
CA HIS A 27 -9.37 0.44 -7.10
C HIS A 27 -10.50 -0.60 -7.03
N GLU A 28 -11.61 -0.34 -7.73
CA GLU A 28 -12.86 -1.15 -7.73
C GLU A 28 -12.68 -2.62 -8.11
N ARG A 29 -11.68 -2.93 -8.94
CA ARG A 29 -11.37 -4.29 -9.41
C ARG A 29 -9.93 -4.62 -9.05
N PRO A 30 -9.63 -4.77 -7.75
CA PRO A 30 -8.27 -4.84 -7.25
C PRO A 30 -7.60 -6.12 -7.75
N ASP A 31 -6.39 -5.99 -8.28
CA ASP A 31 -5.52 -7.12 -8.58
C ASP A 31 -4.70 -7.51 -7.34
N VAL A 32 -3.73 -8.41 -7.50
CA VAL A 32 -2.99 -8.95 -6.37
C VAL A 32 -2.04 -7.91 -5.77
N ASP A 33 -1.51 -6.94 -6.53
CA ASP A 33 -0.69 -5.86 -5.97
C ASP A 33 -1.53 -4.91 -5.12
N ALA A 34 -2.68 -4.48 -5.64
CA ALA A 34 -3.66 -3.71 -4.87
C ALA A 34 -4.08 -4.41 -3.57
N LEU A 35 -4.42 -5.70 -3.64
CA LEU A 35 -4.84 -6.47 -2.46
C LEU A 35 -3.69 -6.73 -1.48
N GLY A 36 -2.50 -7.07 -1.97
CA GLY A 36 -1.29 -7.24 -1.17
C GLY A 36 -0.89 -5.96 -0.46
N SER A 37 -0.99 -4.82 -1.15
CA SER A 37 -0.76 -3.48 -0.61
C SER A 37 -1.72 -3.14 0.52
N VAL A 38 -3.02 -3.34 0.32
CA VAL A 38 -4.06 -3.08 1.34
C VAL A 38 -3.88 -3.97 2.56
N ALA A 39 -3.72 -5.28 2.37
CA ALA A 39 -3.60 -6.23 3.47
C ALA A 39 -2.29 -6.04 4.24
N GLY A 40 -1.16 -5.89 3.53
CA GLY A 40 0.14 -5.66 4.14
C GLY A 40 0.18 -4.36 4.92
N MET A 41 -0.41 -3.29 4.38
CA MET A 41 -0.51 -2.01 5.08
C MET A 41 -1.36 -2.11 6.35
N GLY A 42 -2.46 -2.86 6.34
CA GLY A 42 -3.25 -3.04 7.56
C GLY A 42 -2.50 -3.80 8.66
N TRP A 43 -1.63 -4.76 8.32
CA TRP A 43 -0.72 -5.38 9.30
C TRP A 43 0.34 -4.41 9.83
N VAL A 44 0.91 -3.58 8.96
CA VAL A 44 1.84 -2.51 9.35
C VAL A 44 1.17 -1.53 10.33
N LEU A 45 -0.03 -1.03 10.01
CA LEU A 45 -0.77 -0.11 10.88
C LEU A 45 -1.13 -0.77 12.22
N ASN A 46 -1.50 -2.05 12.22
CA ASN A 46 -1.73 -2.81 13.44
C ASN A 46 -0.46 -2.89 14.31
N SER A 47 0.70 -3.16 13.72
CA SER A 47 2.00 -3.17 14.41
C SER A 47 2.35 -1.80 15.01
N MET A 48 2.07 -0.73 14.26
CA MET A 48 2.24 0.66 14.68
C MET A 48 1.18 1.13 15.71
N ARG A 49 0.17 0.31 16.02
CA ARG A 49 -0.99 0.65 16.86
C ARG A 49 -1.78 1.86 16.35
N VAL A 50 -1.85 2.04 15.04
CA VAL A 50 -2.67 3.06 14.40
C VAL A 50 -4.02 2.43 14.02
N PRO A 51 -5.16 2.91 14.54
CA PRO A 51 -6.46 2.38 14.15
C PRO A 51 -6.69 2.54 12.65
N PHE A 52 -7.30 1.54 12.02
CA PHE A 52 -7.61 1.59 10.61
C PHE A 52 -8.89 0.82 10.26
N SER A 53 -9.41 1.10 9.07
CA SER A 53 -10.51 0.39 8.41
C SER A 53 -10.16 0.14 6.95
N VAL A 54 -10.63 -0.98 6.39
CA VAL A 54 -10.37 -1.41 5.01
C VAL A 54 -11.69 -1.47 4.25
N CYS A 55 -11.77 -0.79 3.10
CA CYS A 55 -13.03 -0.71 2.33
C CYS A 55 -13.20 -1.78 1.26
N VAL A 56 -12.19 -2.61 1.00
CA VAL A 56 -12.23 -3.57 -0.11
C VAL A 56 -12.61 -4.96 0.38
N GLU A 57 -13.84 -5.36 0.08
CA GLU A 57 -14.42 -6.65 0.48
C GLU A 57 -14.11 -7.80 -0.50
N SER A 58 -13.66 -7.52 -1.72
CA SER A 58 -13.45 -8.54 -2.76
C SER A 58 -12.37 -9.58 -2.42
N TRP A 59 -11.44 -9.25 -1.53
CA TRP A 59 -10.46 -10.17 -0.95
C TRP A 59 -11.03 -11.13 0.11
N LEU A 60 -12.26 -10.87 0.59
CA LEU A 60 -12.88 -11.65 1.68
C LEU A 60 -13.19 -13.11 1.31
N SER A 61 -12.93 -13.54 0.08
CA SER A 61 -13.11 -14.94 -0.34
C SER A 61 -11.78 -15.70 -0.52
N PHE A 62 -10.65 -15.00 -0.67
CA PHE A 62 -9.42 -15.61 -1.20
C PHE A 62 -8.45 -16.09 -0.12
N CYS A 63 -8.15 -15.29 0.92
CA CYS A 63 -7.35 -15.77 2.04
C CYS A 63 -7.66 -14.98 3.34
N PRO A 64 -8.52 -15.54 4.22
CA PRO A 64 -8.89 -14.91 5.48
C PRO A 64 -7.71 -14.65 6.43
N GLU A 65 -6.67 -15.47 6.36
CA GLU A 65 -5.51 -15.39 7.27
C GLU A 65 -4.65 -14.14 7.06
N LEU A 66 -4.69 -13.57 5.85
CA LEU A 66 -3.99 -12.33 5.53
C LEU A 66 -4.80 -11.08 5.89
N ARG A 67 -5.95 -11.21 6.58
CA ARG A 67 -6.75 -10.06 7.03
C ARG A 67 -6.24 -9.52 8.36
N PRO A 68 -5.86 -8.24 8.42
CA PRO A 68 -5.52 -7.62 9.67
C PRO A 68 -6.80 -7.28 10.46
N PRO A 69 -6.74 -7.26 11.81
CA PRO A 69 -7.89 -6.90 12.63
C PRO A 69 -8.25 -5.42 12.42
N VAL A 70 -9.46 -5.15 11.94
CA VAL A 70 -9.99 -3.79 11.80
C VAL A 70 -10.41 -3.26 13.17
N SER A 71 -9.99 -2.03 13.49
CA SER A 71 -10.19 -1.45 14.83
C SER A 71 -10.76 -0.04 14.83
N ALA A 72 -10.85 0.63 13.68
CA ALA A 72 -11.42 1.97 13.59
C ALA A 72 -12.90 1.95 13.19
N SER A 73 -13.76 2.54 14.03
CA SER A 73 -15.16 2.86 13.68
C SER A 73 -15.30 4.23 13.00
N GLU A 74 -14.33 5.11 13.23
CA GLU A 74 -14.24 6.44 12.61
C GLU A 74 -12.83 6.64 12.04
N VAL A 75 -12.74 7.44 10.98
CA VAL A 75 -11.50 7.71 10.24
C VAL A 75 -11.39 9.21 9.94
N ASP A 76 -10.16 9.71 9.87
CA ASP A 76 -9.86 11.12 9.56
C ASP A 76 -8.83 11.29 8.42
N VAL A 77 -8.17 10.20 8.02
CA VAL A 77 -7.23 10.14 6.89
C VAL A 77 -7.63 8.97 5.99
N GLN A 78 -7.48 9.16 4.68
CA GLN A 78 -7.65 8.12 3.68
C GLN A 78 -6.32 7.82 3.00
N LEU A 79 -5.93 6.55 2.98
CA LEU A 79 -4.76 6.05 2.28
C LEU A 79 -5.21 5.27 1.05
N MET A 80 -4.92 5.83 -0.11
CA MET A 80 -5.23 5.27 -1.42
C MET A 80 -4.00 4.56 -1.97
N LEU A 81 -4.13 3.25 -2.18
CA LEU A 81 -3.03 2.38 -2.59
C LEU A 81 -3.28 1.81 -3.97
N ASP A 82 -2.30 1.92 -4.85
CA ASP A 82 -2.32 1.36 -6.20
C ASP A 82 -3.49 1.90 -7.05
N VAL A 83 -3.67 3.22 -7.05
CA VAL A 83 -4.77 3.87 -7.79
C VAL A 83 -4.25 5.05 -8.58
N SER A 84 -4.05 4.80 -9.87
CA SER A 84 -3.56 5.81 -10.81
C SER A 84 -4.63 6.80 -11.30
N ASP A 85 -5.89 6.37 -11.31
CA ASP A 85 -7.05 7.23 -11.60
C ASP A 85 -8.00 7.20 -10.39
N PRO A 86 -8.12 8.32 -9.64
CA PRO A 86 -9.02 8.41 -8.49
C PRO A 86 -10.47 8.04 -8.78
N LYS A 87 -10.93 8.11 -10.04
CA LYS A 87 -12.28 7.66 -10.43
C LYS A 87 -12.47 6.15 -10.29
N ARG A 88 -11.37 5.38 -10.30
CA ARG A 88 -11.38 3.94 -10.08
C ARG A 88 -11.34 3.58 -8.59
N ALA A 89 -11.17 4.54 -7.68
CA ALA A 89 -11.04 4.27 -6.26
C ALA A 89 -12.38 3.86 -5.64
N PHE A 90 -12.44 2.66 -5.07
CA PHE A 90 -13.64 2.20 -4.37
C PHE A 90 -13.70 2.76 -2.95
N GLY A 91 -14.85 3.31 -2.58
CA GLY A 91 -15.06 3.87 -1.24
C GLY A 91 -14.36 5.21 -1.00
N TYR A 92 -13.95 5.93 -2.05
CA TYR A 92 -13.36 7.26 -1.94
C TYR A 92 -14.29 8.25 -1.20
N ASP A 93 -13.74 8.96 -0.22
CA ASP A 93 -14.43 10.02 0.52
C ASP A 93 -13.76 11.37 0.31
N GLN A 94 -14.49 12.32 -0.28
CA GLN A 94 -14.01 13.68 -0.53
C GLN A 94 -13.82 14.52 0.74
N GLY A 95 -14.42 14.11 1.86
CA GLY A 95 -14.30 14.78 3.15
C GLY A 95 -13.03 14.45 3.94
N LEU A 96 -12.26 13.44 3.50
CA LEU A 96 -11.05 12.99 4.17
C LEU A 96 -9.78 13.52 3.48
N GLU A 97 -8.75 13.83 4.27
CA GLU A 97 -7.40 14.07 3.71
C GLU A 97 -6.93 12.78 3.03
N THR A 98 -6.58 12.87 1.75
CA THR A 98 -6.16 11.71 0.95
C THR A 98 -4.64 11.69 0.76
N LEU A 99 -4.04 10.57 1.12
CA LEU A 99 -2.65 10.22 0.84
C LEU A 99 -2.64 9.14 -0.24
N VAL A 100 -1.77 9.26 -1.24
CA VAL A 100 -1.62 8.28 -2.34
C VAL A 100 -0.25 7.62 -2.27
N ILE A 101 -0.19 6.30 -2.38
CA ILE A 101 1.05 5.56 -2.63
C ILE A 101 0.81 4.65 -3.83
N ASP A 102 1.60 4.82 -4.88
CA ASP A 102 1.38 4.16 -6.16
C ASP A 102 2.71 4.02 -6.93
N HIS A 103 2.87 2.94 -7.68
CA HIS A 103 3.98 2.74 -8.61
C HIS A 103 3.63 3.07 -10.07
N HIS A 104 2.39 3.43 -10.39
CA HIS A 104 2.03 3.81 -11.76
C HIS A 104 2.60 5.18 -12.15
N ALA A 105 2.93 5.35 -13.43
CA ALA A 105 3.30 6.65 -13.98
C ALA A 105 2.05 7.55 -14.11
N VAL A 106 1.87 8.44 -13.14
CA VAL A 106 0.72 9.36 -13.07
C VAL A 106 1.21 10.80 -12.95
N GLU A 107 0.58 11.69 -13.69
CA GLU A 107 0.83 13.14 -13.62
C GLU A 107 -0.31 13.85 -12.90
N ASN A 108 -0.01 15.02 -12.31
CA ASN A 108 -1.01 15.95 -11.76
C ASN A 108 -1.92 15.36 -10.66
N VAL A 109 -1.38 14.52 -9.78
CA VAL A 109 -2.13 13.97 -8.64
C VAL A 109 -2.45 15.09 -7.63
N PRO A 110 -3.72 15.43 -7.39
CA PRO A 110 -4.12 16.59 -6.58
C PRO A 110 -4.09 16.30 -5.06
N PHE A 111 -3.37 15.25 -4.66
CA PHE A 111 -3.29 14.74 -3.29
C PHE A 111 -1.84 14.71 -2.82
N ILE A 112 -1.63 14.58 -1.50
CA ILE A 112 -0.30 14.27 -0.96
C ILE A 112 0.06 12.85 -1.43
N ASN A 113 1.19 12.69 -2.12
CA ASN A 113 1.46 11.42 -2.81
C ASN A 113 2.94 11.00 -2.78
N LEU A 114 3.18 9.70 -2.65
CA LEU A 114 4.46 9.05 -2.93
C LEU A 114 4.29 8.17 -4.16
N ILE A 115 4.75 8.67 -5.31
CA ILE A 115 4.66 7.97 -6.58
C ILE A 115 6.06 7.63 -7.07
N ASP A 116 6.31 6.36 -7.35
CA ASP A 116 7.60 5.90 -7.87
C ASP A 116 7.46 4.89 -9.00
N PRO A 117 7.41 5.36 -10.26
CA PRO A 117 7.27 4.48 -11.43
C PRO A 117 8.48 3.61 -11.74
N SER A 118 9.57 3.77 -10.99
CA SER A 118 10.73 2.87 -11.06
C SER A 118 10.60 1.66 -10.13
N CYS A 119 9.61 1.63 -9.24
CA CYS A 119 9.37 0.48 -8.37
C CYS A 119 8.52 -0.56 -9.10
N CYS A 120 8.81 -1.85 -8.88
CA CYS A 120 8.16 -2.93 -9.61
C CYS A 120 6.68 -3.12 -9.26
N ALA A 121 6.25 -2.70 -8.07
CA ALA A 121 4.89 -2.86 -7.53
C ALA A 121 4.64 -1.83 -6.41
N THR A 122 3.39 -1.46 -6.16
CA THR A 122 3.00 -0.62 -5.02
C THR A 122 3.32 -1.31 -3.69
N SER A 123 3.12 -2.63 -3.61
CA SER A 123 3.50 -3.44 -2.43
C SER A 123 5.00 -3.42 -2.14
N ALA A 124 5.84 -3.43 -3.17
CA ALA A 124 7.29 -3.29 -3.04
C ALA A 124 7.65 -1.92 -2.45
N LEU A 125 7.08 -0.84 -3.00
CA LEU A 125 7.27 0.54 -2.51
C LEU A 125 6.84 0.71 -1.05
N LEU A 126 5.69 0.15 -0.67
CA LEU A 126 5.22 0.14 0.73
C LEU A 126 6.19 -0.59 1.64
N SER A 127 6.69 -1.74 1.20
CA SER A 127 7.61 -2.53 2.02
C SER A 127 8.95 -1.83 2.26
N GLU A 128 9.42 -1.01 1.32
CA GLU A 128 10.59 -0.13 1.52
C GLU A 128 10.27 0.97 2.54
N LEU A 129 9.12 1.62 2.40
CA LEU A 129 8.70 2.73 3.25
C LEU A 129 8.52 2.31 4.72
N PHE A 130 8.03 1.09 4.94
CA PHE A 130 7.70 0.55 6.26
C PHE A 130 8.63 -0.59 6.69
N PHE A 131 9.88 -0.58 6.21
CA PHE A 131 10.86 -1.63 6.50
C PHE A 131 10.98 -1.98 8.00
N ASP A 132 11.02 -0.97 8.88
CA ASP A 132 11.16 -1.16 10.32
C ASP A 132 9.90 -1.74 11.01
N HIS A 133 8.79 -1.85 10.27
CA HIS A 133 7.50 -2.35 10.76
C HIS A 133 7.05 -3.64 10.07
N LEU A 134 7.91 -4.23 9.24
CA LEU A 134 7.64 -5.52 8.60
C LEU A 134 7.59 -6.64 9.64
N ASP A 135 6.66 -7.55 9.44
CA ASP A 135 6.51 -8.82 10.13
C ASP A 135 6.12 -9.90 9.10
N SER A 136 6.09 -11.17 9.51
CA SER A 136 5.78 -12.27 8.58
C SER A 136 4.45 -12.06 7.86
N LYS A 137 3.44 -11.46 8.51
CA LYS A 137 2.10 -11.28 7.94
C LYS A 137 2.07 -10.18 6.88
N SER A 138 2.61 -9.01 7.20
CA SER A 138 2.75 -7.91 6.24
C SER A 138 3.66 -8.31 5.09
N SER A 139 4.75 -9.04 5.36
CA SER A 139 5.70 -9.48 4.35
C SER A 139 5.12 -10.50 3.37
N VAL A 140 4.32 -11.48 3.81
CA VAL A 140 3.60 -12.39 2.89
C VAL A 140 2.69 -11.59 1.95
N CYS A 141 1.93 -10.63 2.49
CA CYS A 141 1.03 -9.80 1.68
C CYS A 141 1.78 -8.98 0.63
N PHE A 142 2.86 -8.30 1.03
CA PHE A 142 3.64 -7.51 0.10
C PHE A 142 4.39 -8.36 -0.94
N LEU A 143 4.87 -9.54 -0.55
CA LEU A 143 5.51 -10.46 -1.49
C LEU A 143 4.52 -10.97 -2.53
N ALA A 144 3.27 -11.26 -2.14
CA ALA A 144 2.23 -11.65 -3.08
C ALA A 144 1.99 -10.59 -4.16
N GLY A 145 1.88 -9.31 -3.77
CA GLY A 145 1.74 -8.20 -4.70
C GLY A 145 2.93 -8.05 -5.64
N LEU A 146 4.14 -8.03 -5.09
CA LEU A 146 5.38 -7.94 -5.84
C LEU A 146 5.49 -9.08 -6.87
N LEU A 147 5.24 -10.32 -6.45
CA LEU A 147 5.31 -11.47 -7.36
C LEU A 147 4.24 -11.40 -8.45
N ALA A 148 3.05 -10.90 -8.17
CA ALA A 148 2.02 -10.78 -9.19
C ALA A 148 2.41 -9.77 -10.28
N ASP A 149 2.84 -8.58 -9.88
CA ASP A 149 3.18 -7.48 -10.79
C ASP A 149 4.49 -7.69 -11.55
N THR A 150 5.33 -8.58 -11.07
CA THR A 150 6.55 -9.00 -11.75
C THR A 150 6.41 -10.30 -12.54
N GLY A 151 5.21 -10.91 -12.59
CA GLY A 151 5.01 -12.18 -13.27
C GLY A 151 5.85 -13.30 -12.65
N VAL A 152 5.93 -13.33 -11.33
CA VAL A 152 6.83 -14.19 -10.55
C VAL A 152 8.28 -13.96 -10.94
N LEU A 153 8.70 -12.69 -10.90
CA LEU A 153 10.07 -12.25 -11.24
C LEU A 153 10.51 -12.56 -12.68
N SER A 154 9.58 -12.61 -13.64
CA SER A 154 9.87 -12.92 -15.04
C SER A 154 9.63 -11.77 -16.03
N TYR A 155 8.88 -10.75 -15.62
CA TYR A 155 8.57 -9.59 -16.46
C TYR A 155 9.74 -8.60 -16.53
N SER A 156 9.68 -7.68 -17.50
CA SER A 156 10.75 -6.72 -17.79
C SER A 156 10.92 -5.62 -16.74
N ASN A 157 9.97 -5.46 -15.81
CA ASN A 157 10.06 -4.56 -14.66
C ASN A 157 10.88 -5.14 -13.49
N VAL A 158 11.47 -6.33 -13.66
CA VAL A 158 12.34 -6.96 -12.66
C VAL A 158 13.77 -6.45 -12.83
N ASP A 159 14.25 -5.72 -11.84
CA ASP A 159 15.62 -5.20 -11.76
C ASP A 159 16.29 -5.60 -10.44
N GLU A 160 17.48 -5.06 -10.17
CA GLU A 160 18.20 -5.32 -8.91
C GLU A 160 17.38 -4.89 -7.68
N ARG A 161 16.59 -3.81 -7.78
CA ARG A 161 15.76 -3.30 -6.69
C ARG A 161 14.64 -4.29 -6.38
N ALA A 162 13.91 -4.75 -7.40
CA ALA A 162 12.84 -5.75 -7.24
C ALA A 162 13.35 -7.05 -6.56
N LEU A 163 14.54 -7.53 -6.94
CA LEU A 163 15.14 -8.70 -6.31
C LEU A 163 15.53 -8.46 -4.85
N LYS A 164 16.07 -7.27 -4.53
CA LYS A 164 16.36 -6.88 -3.14
C LYS A 164 15.09 -6.77 -2.30
N ASP A 165 14.01 -6.26 -2.87
CA ASP A 165 12.72 -6.16 -2.20
C ASP A 165 12.14 -7.53 -1.88
N ALA A 166 12.19 -8.47 -2.83
CA ALA A 166 11.80 -9.85 -2.60
C ALA A 166 12.65 -10.52 -1.50
N VAL A 167 13.98 -10.34 -1.52
CA VAL A 167 14.88 -10.86 -0.47
C VAL A 167 14.53 -10.28 0.89
N ARG A 168 14.30 -8.97 0.98
CA ARG A 168 13.93 -8.26 2.20
C ARG A 168 12.64 -8.80 2.81
N LEU A 169 11.64 -9.06 1.97
CA LEU A 169 10.36 -9.63 2.40
C LEU A 169 10.52 -11.08 2.91
N VAL A 170 11.27 -11.92 2.20
CA VAL A 170 11.57 -13.30 2.65
C VAL A 170 12.35 -13.30 3.97
N GLN A 171 13.32 -12.40 4.13
CA GLN A 171 14.07 -12.25 5.38
C GLN A 171 13.17 -11.81 6.56
N ALA A 172 12.13 -11.04 6.28
CA ALA A 172 11.13 -10.62 7.26
C ALA A 172 10.06 -11.70 7.54
N GLY A 173 10.14 -12.86 6.88
CA GLY A 173 9.30 -14.03 7.14
C GLY A 173 8.12 -14.21 6.19
N ALA A 174 8.21 -13.66 4.97
CA ALA A 174 7.31 -14.01 3.87
C ALA A 174 7.47 -15.48 3.43
#